data_AF-A0A7X2MVI6-F1
#
_entry.id   AF-A0A7X2MVI6-F1
#
_cell.length_a   1.000
_cell.length_b   1.000
_cell.length_c   1.000
_cell.angle_alpha   90.00
_cell.angle_beta   90.00
_cell.angle_gamma   90.00
#
_symmetry.space_group_name_H-M   'P 1'
#
loop_
_entity.id
_entity.type
_entity.pdbx_description
1 polymer ?
#
loop_
_entity_poly.entity_id
_entity_poly.type
_entity_poly.pdbx_seq_one_letter_code
_entity_poly.pdbx_strand_id
1 'polypeptide(L)'
;MSIEALKEIKKSEAEAESMIQSAKDKSKEIVSTAHTEAEEQYVSIINNFKAESKKMMDEAVNEGNQEAKPILEKGEVEARNILEVSEDKINSAVKLVVERIVNIHGNS
;
A
#
# COMPACT_ATOMS: atom_id res chain seq x y z
N MET A 1 58.10 53.19 -9.20
CA MET A 1 58.22 52.57 -7.85
C MET A 1 57.00 52.87 -6.96
N SER A 2 56.85 54.03 -6.31
CA SER A 2 55.75 54.23 -5.32
C SER A 2 54.33 54.22 -5.91
N ILE A 3 54.13 54.74 -7.13
CA ILE A 3 52.82 54.78 -7.80
C ILE A 3 52.41 53.41 -8.35
N GLU A 4 53.37 52.60 -8.81
CA GLU A 4 53.12 51.23 -9.29
C GLU A 4 52.73 50.31 -8.12
N ALA A 5 53.42 50.40 -6.99
CA ALA A 5 53.06 49.66 -5.78
C ALA A 5 51.63 49.99 -5.32
N LEU A 6 51.22 51.27 -5.35
CA LEU A 6 49.84 51.66 -5.03
C LEU A 6 48.81 51.11 -6.02
N LYS A 7 49.12 51.07 -7.32
CA LYS A 7 48.24 50.46 -8.34
C LYS A 7 48.09 48.95 -8.13
N GLU A 8 49.18 48.29 -7.78
CA GLU A 8 49.20 46.85 -7.56
C GLU A 8 48.40 46.47 -6.31
N ILE A 9 48.56 47.20 -5.21
CA ILE A 9 47.73 47.06 -3.99
C ILE A 9 46.24 47.20 -4.34
N LYS A 10 45.88 48.26 -5.08
CA LYS A 10 44.48 48.52 -5.44
C LYS A 10 43.88 47.43 -6.34
N LYS A 11 44.70 46.82 -7.19
CA LYS A 11 44.30 45.68 -8.02
C LYS A 11 44.08 44.43 -7.16
N SER A 12 44.99 44.14 -6.23
CA SER A 12 44.84 43.01 -5.30
C SER A 12 43.63 43.16 -4.38
N GLU A 13 43.31 44.39 -3.94
CA GLU A 13 42.09 44.67 -3.17
C GLU A 13 40.83 44.35 -3.99
N ALA A 14 40.76 44.80 -5.24
CA ALA A 14 39.62 44.50 -6.12
C ALA A 14 39.47 43.00 -6.43
N GLU A 15 40.58 42.29 -6.61
CA GLU A 15 40.59 40.84 -6.80
C GLU A 15 40.12 40.09 -5.55
N ALA A 16 40.57 40.51 -4.36
CA ALA A 16 40.11 39.94 -3.10
C ALA A 16 38.61 40.19 -2.87
N GLU A 17 38.13 41.38 -3.18
CA GLU A 17 36.71 41.75 -3.02
C GLU A 17 35.81 40.93 -3.97
N SER A 18 36.24 40.74 -5.21
CA SER A 18 35.60 39.85 -6.19
C SER A 18 35.58 38.39 -5.72
N MET A 19 36.67 37.91 -5.12
CA MET A 19 36.76 36.56 -4.57
C MET A 19 35.80 36.36 -3.39
N ILE A 20 35.70 37.33 -2.48
CA ILE A 20 34.76 37.30 -1.36
C ILE A 20 33.32 37.28 -1.87
N GLN A 21 32.99 38.10 -2.88
CA GLN A 21 31.65 38.14 -3.45
C GLN A 21 31.29 36.80 -4.11
N SER A 22 32.20 36.25 -4.92
CA SER A 22 32.03 34.94 -5.56
C SER A 22 31.85 33.82 -4.53
N ALA A 23 32.58 33.86 -3.42
CA ALA A 23 32.45 32.88 -2.34
C ALA A 23 31.09 32.98 -1.62
N LYS A 24 30.60 34.20 -1.40
CA LYS A 24 29.26 34.43 -0.82
C LYS A 24 28.16 33.91 -1.74
N ASP A 25 28.27 34.15 -3.05
CA ASP A 25 27.26 33.72 -4.01
C ASP A 25 27.25 32.20 -4.15
N LYS A 26 28.42 31.56 -4.25
CA LYS A 26 28.54 30.09 -4.22
C LYS A 26 27.98 29.48 -2.92
N SER A 27 28.22 30.12 -1.78
CA SER A 27 27.67 29.63 -0.51
C SER A 27 26.14 29.63 -0.52
N LYS A 28 25.51 30.67 -1.07
CA LYS A 28 24.04 30.72 -1.20
C LYS A 28 23.53 29.68 -2.19
N GLU A 29 24.22 29.50 -3.30
CA GLU A 29 23.88 28.50 -4.31
C GLU A 29 23.92 27.08 -3.72
N ILE A 30 24.98 26.73 -2.99
CA ILE A 30 25.11 25.42 -2.33
C ILE A 30 23.93 25.17 -1.38
N VAL A 31 23.56 26.16 -0.57
CA VAL A 31 22.44 26.03 0.37
C VAL A 31 21.12 25.86 -0.38
N SER A 32 20.90 26.62 -1.46
CA SER A 32 19.70 26.51 -2.28
C SER A 32 19.58 25.15 -2.95
N THR A 33 20.66 24.67 -3.56
CA THR A 33 20.68 23.36 -4.23
C THR A 33 20.47 22.24 -3.23
N ALA A 34 21.13 22.30 -2.07
CA ALA A 34 20.92 21.31 -1.00
C ALA A 34 19.47 21.29 -0.52
N HIS A 35 18.79 22.44 -0.47
CA HIS A 35 17.38 22.50 -0.08
C HIS A 35 16.48 21.85 -1.13
N THR A 36 16.69 22.16 -2.42
CA THR A 36 15.94 21.54 -3.53
C THR A 36 16.15 20.04 -3.57
N GLU A 37 17.40 19.57 -3.48
CA GLU A 37 17.71 18.14 -3.47
C GLU A 37 17.07 17.42 -2.28
N ALA A 38 17.04 18.05 -1.10
CA ALA A 38 16.38 17.49 0.07
C ALA A 38 14.86 17.37 -0.12
N GLU A 39 14.22 18.38 -0.73
CA GLU A 39 12.79 18.36 -1.03
C GLU A 39 12.45 17.27 -2.07
N GLU A 40 13.24 17.16 -3.14
CA GLU A 40 13.09 16.12 -4.15
C GLU A 40 13.24 14.72 -3.55
N GLN A 41 14.26 14.51 -2.71
CA GLN A 41 14.45 13.24 -2.02
C GLN A 41 13.29 12.93 -1.09
N TYR A 42 12.81 13.91 -0.32
CA TYR A 42 11.66 13.74 0.56
C TYR A 42 10.41 13.32 -0.22
N VAL A 43 10.09 14.02 -1.31
CA VAL A 43 8.94 13.70 -2.18
C VAL A 43 9.09 12.31 -2.79
N SER A 44 10.29 11.96 -3.27
CA SER A 44 10.59 10.63 -3.82
C SER A 44 10.36 9.52 -2.80
N ILE A 45 10.86 9.68 -1.56
CA ILE A 45 10.66 8.73 -0.46
C ILE A 45 9.16 8.54 -0.19
N ILE A 46 8.40 9.63 -0.04
CA ILE A 46 6.96 9.56 0.22
C ILE A 46 6.21 8.85 -0.91
N ASN A 47 6.56 9.12 -2.17
CA ASN A 47 5.91 8.48 -3.31
C ASN A 47 6.23 6.99 -3.39
N ASN A 48 7.48 6.61 -3.13
CA ASN A 48 7.89 5.21 -3.09
C ASN A 48 7.16 4.45 -1.98
N PHE A 49 7.09 5.01 -0.77
CA PHE A 49 6.34 4.42 0.33
C PHE A 49 4.85 4.28 0.00
N LYS A 50 4.23 5.28 -0.63
CA LYS A 50 2.83 5.18 -1.05
C LYS A 50 2.61 4.07 -2.08
N ALA A 51 3.51 3.95 -3.06
CA ALA A 51 3.43 2.92 -4.09
C ALA A 51 3.58 1.52 -3.49
N GLU A 52 4.55 1.33 -2.60
CA GLU A 52 4.78 0.07 -1.90
C GLU A 52 3.62 -0.30 -0.97
N SER A 53 3.10 0.68 -0.22
CA SER A 53 1.93 0.47 0.64
C SER A 53 0.70 0.04 -0.17
N LYS A 54 0.48 0.67 -1.33
CA LYS A 54 -0.62 0.29 -2.23
C LYS A 54 -0.43 -1.13 -2.75
N LYS A 55 0.78 -1.47 -3.19
CA LYS A 55 1.11 -2.81 -3.66
C LYS A 55 0.83 -3.87 -2.59
N MET A 56 1.27 -3.63 -1.35
CA MET A 56 1.02 -4.53 -0.22
C MET A 56 -0.48 -4.70 0.06
N MET A 57 -1.25 -3.61 -0.01
CA MET A 57 -2.71 -3.67 0.15
C MET A 57 -3.37 -4.48 -0.96
N ASP A 58 -2.98 -4.26 -2.22
CA ASP A 58 -3.53 -4.97 -3.37
C ASP A 58 -3.18 -6.47 -3.31
N GLU A 59 -1.97 -6.82 -2.86
CA GLU A 59 -1.53 -8.20 -2.63
C GLU A 59 -2.37 -8.86 -1.54
N ALA A 60 -2.56 -8.22 -0.38
CA ALA A 60 -3.38 -8.74 0.71
C ALA A 60 -4.85 -8.95 0.30
N VAL A 61 -5.41 -8.04 -0.49
CA VAL A 61 -6.78 -8.18 -1.03
C VAL A 61 -6.85 -9.37 -1.99
N ASN A 62 -5.86 -9.54 -2.87
CA ASN A 62 -5.82 -10.64 -3.81
C ASN A 62 -5.67 -12.00 -3.09
N GLU A 63 -4.77 -12.10 -2.10
CA GLU A 63 -4.61 -13.28 -1.26
C GLU A 63 -5.90 -13.62 -0.53
N GLY A 64 -6.53 -12.64 0.14
CA GLY A 64 -7.81 -12.83 0.82
C GLY A 64 -8.91 -13.33 -0.13
N ASN A 65 -8.97 -12.81 -1.36
CA ASN A 65 -9.90 -13.30 -2.37
C ASN A 65 -9.57 -14.74 -2.85
N GLN A 66 -8.29 -15.09 -2.95
CA GLN A 66 -7.87 -16.45 -3.30
C GLN A 66 -8.23 -17.45 -2.20
N GLU A 67 -8.08 -17.08 -0.94
CA GLU A 67 -8.49 -17.91 0.20
C GLU A 67 -10.01 -18.00 0.34
N ALA A 68 -10.75 -16.95 -0.02
CA ALA A 68 -12.21 -16.93 0.03
C ALA A 68 -12.85 -17.83 -1.04
N LYS A 69 -12.23 -17.98 -2.21
CA LYS A 69 -12.74 -18.83 -3.31
C LYS A 69 -13.07 -20.27 -2.90
N PRO A 70 -12.14 -21.07 -2.33
CA PRO A 70 -12.44 -22.45 -1.95
C PRO A 70 -13.49 -22.53 -0.84
N ILE A 71 -13.60 -21.51 0.03
CA ILE A 71 -14.65 -21.44 1.05
C ILE A 71 -16.03 -21.30 0.39
N LEU A 72 -16.15 -20.38 -0.59
CA LEU A 72 -17.37 -20.20 -1.36
C LEU A 72 -17.74 -21.45 -2.15
N GLU A 73 -16.80 -22.02 -2.89
CA GLU A 73 -17.02 -23.24 -3.67
C GLU A 73 -17.48 -24.41 -2.78
N LYS A 74 -16.84 -24.58 -1.60
CA LYS A 74 -17.25 -25.58 -0.63
C LYS A 74 -18.68 -25.32 -0.13
N GLY A 75 -19.00 -24.08 0.22
CA GLY A 75 -20.34 -23.70 0.65
C GLY A 75 -21.40 -23.96 -0.41
N GLU A 76 -21.12 -23.68 -1.69
CA GLU A 76 -22.02 -23.99 -2.81
C GLU A 76 -22.26 -25.49 -2.97
N VAL A 77 -21.19 -26.30 -2.87
CA VAL A 77 -21.30 -27.76 -2.93
C VAL A 77 -22.12 -28.30 -1.76
N GLU A 78 -21.88 -27.83 -0.54
CA GLU A 78 -22.64 -28.23 0.64
C GLU A 78 -24.12 -27.85 0.51
N ALA A 79 -24.43 -26.64 0.05
CA ALA A 79 -25.79 -26.20 -0.19
C ALA A 79 -26.49 -27.07 -1.26
N ARG A 80 -25.80 -27.38 -2.36
CA ARG A 80 -26.32 -28.26 -3.41
C ARG A 80 -26.60 -29.66 -2.88
N ASN A 81 -25.69 -30.23 -2.08
CA ASN A 81 -25.89 -31.55 -1.47
C ASN A 81 -27.11 -31.62 -0.54
N ILE A 82 -27.45 -30.51 0.13
CA ILE A 82 -28.66 -30.40 0.96
C ILE A 82 -29.92 -30.36 0.08
N LEU A 83 -29.87 -29.64 -1.03
CA LEU A 83 -31.02 -29.52 -1.96
C LEU A 83 -31.26 -30.80 -2.76
N GLU A 84 -30.20 -31.54 -3.10
CA GLU A 84 -30.24 -32.77 -3.89
C GLU A 84 -30.44 -34.04 -3.03
N VAL A 85 -30.93 -33.90 -1.79
CA VAL A 85 -31.27 -35.06 -0.96
C VAL A 85 -32.32 -35.92 -1.69
N SER A 86 -32.05 -37.23 -1.77
CA SER A 86 -32.90 -38.14 -2.53
C SER A 86 -34.33 -38.19 -1.98
N GLU A 87 -35.29 -38.28 -2.91
CA GLU A 87 -36.72 -38.38 -2.59
C GLU A 87 -37.01 -39.58 -1.67
N ASP A 88 -36.28 -40.69 -1.83
CA ASP A 88 -36.38 -41.86 -0.95
C ASP A 88 -36.04 -41.54 0.52
N LYS A 89 -35.02 -40.70 0.77
CA LYS A 89 -34.66 -40.26 2.13
C LYS A 89 -35.73 -39.36 2.71
N ILE A 90 -36.29 -38.46 1.89
CA ILE A 90 -37.39 -37.58 2.28
C ILE A 90 -38.62 -38.44 2.63
N ASN A 91 -39.02 -39.36 1.76
CA ASN A 91 -40.16 -40.26 1.97
C ASN A 91 -39.98 -41.15 3.21
N SER A 92 -38.76 -41.65 3.43
CA SER A 92 -38.44 -42.42 4.64
C SER A 92 -38.57 -41.57 5.91
N ALA A 93 -38.11 -40.31 5.89
CA ALA A 93 -38.27 -39.39 7.01
C ALA A 93 -39.74 -39.04 7.27
N VAL A 94 -40.53 -38.79 6.22
CA VAL A 94 -41.99 -38.55 6.33
C VAL A 94 -42.68 -39.76 6.95
N LYS A 95 -42.38 -40.98 6.48
CA LYS A 95 -42.94 -42.22 7.02
C LYS A 95 -42.64 -42.37 8.51
N LEU A 96 -41.41 -42.09 8.93
CA LEU A 96 -40.99 -42.17 10.33
C LEU A 96 -41.77 -41.18 11.22
N VAL A 97 -42.02 -39.96 10.72
CA VAL A 97 -42.84 -38.96 11.42
C VAL A 97 -44.30 -39.42 11.52
N VAL A 98 -44.87 -39.93 10.43
CA VAL A 98 -46.26 -40.46 10.41
C VAL A 98 -46.40 -41.63 11.37
N GLU A 99 -45.49 -42.61 11.35
CA GLU A 99 -45.49 -43.74 12.29
C GLU A 99 -45.42 -43.29 13.74
N ARG A 100 -44.61 -42.28 14.08
CA ARG A 100 -44.58 -41.72 15.44
C ARG A 100 -45.92 -41.11 15.84
N ILE A 101 -46.55 -40.32 14.98
CA ILE A 101 -47.85 -39.68 15.29
C ILE A 101 -48.93 -40.74 15.45
N VAL A 102 -49.01 -41.70 14.52
CA VAL A 102 -49.99 -42.78 14.53
C VAL A 102 -49.80 -43.70 15.74
N ASN A 103 -48.56 -44.04 16.13
CA ASN A 103 -48.34 -44.87 17.32
C ASN A 103 -48.65 -44.14 18.65
N ILE A 104 -48.59 -42.81 18.69
CA ILE A 104 -48.96 -42.02 19.88
C ILE A 104 -50.47 -41.85 20.00
N HIS A 105 -51.21 -41.75 18.89
CA HIS A 105 -52.66 -41.45 18.88
C HIS A 105 -53.55 -42.63 18.45
N GLY A 106 -52.96 -43.72 17.94
CA GLY A 106 -53.64 -44.84 17.30
C GLY A 106 -53.82 -46.07 18.17
N ASN A 107 -53.44 -46.02 19.45
CA ASN A 107 -53.92 -47.00 20.43
C ASN A 107 -55.28 -46.53 20.96
N SER A 108 -56.32 -46.84 20.18
CA SER A 108 -57.65 -47.17 20.69
C SER A 108 -58.12 -48.48 20.09
#